data_AF-A0A9Q0YXW0-F1
#
_entry.id   AF-A0A9Q0YXW0-F1
#
_cell.length_a   1.000
_cell.length_b   1.000
_cell.length_c   1.000
_cell.angle_alpha   90.00
_cell.angle_beta   90.00
_cell.angle_gamma   90.00
#
_symmetry.space_group_name_H-M   'P 1'
#
loop_
_entity.id
_entity.type
_entity.pdbx_description
1 polymer ?
#
loop_
_entity_poly.entity_id
_entity_poly.type
_entity_poly.pdbx_seq_one_letter_code
_entity_poly.pdbx_strand_id
1 'polypeptide(L)'
;MENSDSRSNSEIESEQQASTEEVISLAKSLEFDREVFAEFAVLLDKFTPILIAVKDNEKLMDRPPVQKAVGSIDKELSRAKDLIEGGACSRSPIKQIEVVTQELGRSLGLVLFASIDASTEVKQNIAGLHRELMNVKFDTSCTPSPTLSPSPCENHGPGPSKESGFVSEQDSFTNEIEEEKNSLSIDDVVSHLKYGNDEEFRLALWVLSDLIRDHVIDKELIDDEDIIPILFNRLGSSKPHSRLTIIKILRILALENDENKEKMTDAVCLSVLVKSLAREAR
;
A
#
# COMPACT_ATOMS: atom_id res chain seq x y z
N MET A 1 38.01 25.21 -5.49
CA MET A 1 36.99 24.52 -4.67
C MET A 1 36.28 23.55 -5.59
N GLU A 2 36.81 22.32 -5.66
CA GLU A 2 36.12 21.20 -6.29
C GLU A 2 35.02 20.74 -5.34
N ASN A 3 33.77 20.75 -5.81
CA ASN A 3 32.65 20.11 -5.13
C ASN A 3 32.51 18.72 -5.75
N SER A 4 33.05 17.72 -5.07
CA SER A 4 32.94 16.31 -5.41
C SER A 4 31.69 15.73 -4.76
N ASP A 5 30.55 15.80 -5.46
CA ASP A 5 29.41 14.92 -5.19
C ASP A 5 29.71 13.55 -5.80
N SER A 6 30.67 12.83 -5.22
CA SER A 6 30.91 11.42 -5.53
C SER A 6 30.20 10.58 -4.49
N ARG A 7 28.86 10.55 -4.59
CA ARG A 7 28.03 9.56 -3.89
C ARG A 7 28.41 8.20 -4.46
N SER A 8 28.92 7.31 -3.62
CA SER A 8 29.49 6.04 -4.09
C SER A 8 28.39 5.11 -4.60
N ASN A 9 28.65 4.37 -5.69
CA ASN A 9 27.67 3.42 -6.26
C ASN A 9 27.14 2.41 -5.23
N SER A 10 27.98 2.03 -4.27
CA SER A 10 27.66 1.17 -3.11
C SER A 10 26.58 1.76 -2.18
N GLU A 11 26.54 3.08 -2.03
CA GLU A 11 25.57 3.78 -1.17
C GLU A 11 24.21 3.84 -1.87
N ILE A 12 24.21 4.04 -3.19
CA ILE A 12 23.01 4.02 -4.04
C ILE A 12 22.45 2.58 -4.19
N GLU A 13 23.32 1.57 -4.23
CA GLU A 13 22.97 0.14 -4.11
C GLU A 13 22.21 -0.18 -2.84
N SER A 14 22.74 0.24 -1.69
CA SER A 14 22.16 -0.03 -0.39
C SER A 14 20.82 0.70 -0.19
N GLU A 15 20.72 1.97 -0.62
CA GLU A 15 19.50 2.76 -0.54
C GLU A 15 18.37 2.19 -1.44
N GLN A 16 18.69 1.75 -2.66
CA GLN A 16 17.70 1.18 -3.58
C GLN A 16 17.23 -0.20 -3.15
N GLN A 17 18.11 -1.02 -2.58
CA GLN A 17 17.74 -2.31 -1.99
C GLN A 17 16.83 -2.11 -0.79
N ALA A 18 17.21 -1.22 0.15
CA ALA A 18 16.39 -0.90 1.31
C ALA A 18 15.01 -0.37 0.90
N SER A 19 14.96 0.50 -0.12
CA SER A 19 13.69 1.01 -0.66
C SER A 19 12.83 -0.10 -1.29
N THR A 20 13.45 -1.06 -1.97
CA THR A 20 12.73 -2.20 -2.58
C THR A 20 12.16 -3.11 -1.50
N GLU A 21 12.97 -3.46 -0.49
CA GLU A 21 12.57 -4.31 0.64
C GLU A 21 11.46 -3.64 1.48
N GLU A 22 11.54 -2.32 1.65
CA GLU A 22 10.51 -1.52 2.32
C GLU A 22 9.19 -1.56 1.54
N VAL A 23 9.21 -1.36 0.22
CA VAL A 23 8.01 -1.44 -0.63
C VAL A 23 7.41 -2.85 -0.62
N ILE A 24 8.25 -3.89 -0.65
CA ILE A 24 7.81 -5.28 -0.54
C ILE A 24 7.13 -5.54 0.81
N SER A 25 7.73 -5.07 1.90
CA SER A 25 7.17 -5.20 3.25
C SER A 25 5.82 -4.49 3.34
N LEU A 26 5.75 -3.25 2.86
CA LEU A 26 4.53 -2.44 2.85
C LEU A 26 3.42 -3.06 1.99
N ALA A 27 3.77 -3.62 0.82
CA ALA A 27 2.82 -4.33 -0.04
C ALA A 27 2.31 -5.62 0.60
N LYS A 28 3.20 -6.38 1.28
CA LYS A 28 2.82 -7.60 2.02
C LYS A 28 2.00 -7.30 3.28
N SER A 29 2.13 -6.09 3.86
CA SER A 29 1.36 -5.64 5.01
C SER A 29 0.02 -4.97 4.66
N LEU A 30 -0.30 -4.81 3.37
CA LEU A 30 -1.55 -4.20 2.92
C LEU A 30 -2.69 -5.24 2.90
N GLU A 31 -3.75 -4.95 3.65
CA GLU A 31 -4.92 -5.84 3.77
C GLU A 31 -6.01 -5.57 2.73
N PHE A 32 -5.99 -4.40 2.08
CA PHE A 32 -6.86 -4.10 0.94
C PHE A 32 -6.27 -4.64 -0.36
N ASP A 33 -7.09 -5.26 -1.21
CA ASP A 33 -6.65 -5.92 -2.46
C ASP A 33 -5.42 -6.82 -2.21
N ARG A 34 -5.44 -7.55 -1.08
CA ARG A 34 -4.31 -8.34 -0.55
C ARG A 34 -3.70 -9.24 -1.61
N GLU A 35 -4.53 -9.88 -2.43
CA GLU A 35 -4.07 -10.73 -3.54
C GLU A 35 -3.31 -9.93 -4.61
N VAL A 36 -3.79 -8.75 -4.98
CA VAL A 36 -3.17 -7.87 -5.98
C VAL A 36 -1.85 -7.31 -5.45
N PHE A 37 -1.80 -6.85 -4.20
CA PHE A 37 -0.57 -6.34 -3.60
C PHE A 37 0.43 -7.45 -3.28
N ALA A 38 -0.04 -8.66 -2.94
CA ALA A 38 0.82 -9.83 -2.82
C ALA A 38 1.40 -10.24 -4.18
N GLU A 39 0.60 -10.23 -5.25
CA GLU A 39 1.07 -10.51 -6.62
C GLU A 39 2.06 -9.45 -7.09
N PHE A 40 1.78 -8.18 -6.82
CA PHE A 40 2.71 -7.07 -7.05
C PHE A 40 4.02 -7.25 -6.27
N ALA A 41 3.97 -7.65 -4.99
CA ALA A 41 5.14 -7.92 -4.18
C ALA A 41 5.97 -9.09 -4.73
N VAL A 42 5.34 -10.14 -5.24
CA VAL A 42 6.04 -11.27 -5.91
C VAL A 42 6.75 -10.79 -7.18
N LEU A 43 6.15 -9.87 -7.94
CA LEU A 43 6.81 -9.27 -9.11
C LEU A 43 8.02 -8.40 -8.71
N LEU A 44 7.93 -7.67 -7.59
CA LEU A 44 9.05 -6.90 -7.04
C LEU A 44 10.16 -7.79 -6.47
N ASP A 45 9.84 -8.94 -5.86
CA ASP A 45 10.84 -9.90 -5.40
C ASP A 45 11.73 -10.39 -6.56
N LYS A 46 11.19 -10.44 -7.79
CA LYS A 46 11.94 -10.78 -9.02
C LYS A 46 12.82 -9.63 -9.54
N PHE A 47 12.56 -8.39 -9.14
CA PHE A 47 13.37 -7.22 -9.52
C PHE A 47 14.73 -7.22 -8.83
N THR A 48 14.75 -7.54 -7.54
CA THR A 48 15.94 -7.48 -6.67
C THR A 48 17.16 -8.18 -7.25
N PRO A 49 17.12 -9.47 -7.65
CA PRO A 49 18.29 -10.14 -8.20
C PRO A 49 18.75 -9.56 -9.55
N ILE A 50 17.85 -8.97 -10.34
CA ILE A 50 18.20 -8.35 -11.63
C ILE A 50 18.90 -7.01 -11.42
N LEU A 51 18.41 -6.19 -10.48
CA LEU A 51 19.04 -4.91 -10.14
C LEU A 51 20.45 -5.13 -9.58
N ILE A 52 20.64 -6.11 -8.69
CA ILE A 52 21.95 -6.50 -8.18
C ILE A 52 22.86 -6.92 -9.34
N ALA A 53 22.41 -7.81 -10.22
CA ALA A 53 23.22 -8.29 -11.35
C ALA A 53 23.60 -7.19 -12.36
N VAL A 54 22.74 -6.18 -12.55
CA VAL A 54 23.05 -5.02 -13.41
C VAL A 54 24.04 -4.08 -12.73
N LYS A 55 23.87 -3.84 -11.44
CA LYS A 55 24.70 -2.93 -10.64
C LYS A 55 26.11 -3.47 -10.39
N ASP A 56 26.23 -4.76 -10.08
CA ASP A 56 27.51 -5.46 -9.91
C ASP A 56 28.35 -5.52 -11.20
N ASN A 57 27.75 -5.25 -12.36
CA ASN A 57 28.45 -5.20 -13.63
C ASN A 57 28.99 -3.79 -13.90
N GLU A 58 30.17 -3.51 -13.35
CA GLU A 58 30.84 -2.20 -13.41
C GLU A 58 30.93 -1.64 -14.85
N LYS A 59 31.28 -2.49 -15.83
CA LYS A 59 31.35 -2.12 -17.26
C LYS A 59 30.00 -1.66 -17.85
N LEU A 60 28.92 -2.16 -17.28
CA LEU A 60 27.55 -1.91 -17.67
C LEU A 60 27.07 -0.61 -17.01
N MET A 61 27.34 -0.45 -15.72
CA MET A 61 27.04 0.75 -14.96
C MET A 61 27.89 1.97 -15.33
N ASP A 62 29.07 1.81 -15.92
CA ASP A 62 29.86 2.93 -16.47
C ASP A 62 29.18 3.63 -17.65
N ARG A 63 28.11 3.04 -18.21
CA ARG A 63 27.40 3.59 -19.35
C ARG A 63 26.30 4.55 -18.90
N PRO A 64 26.35 5.84 -19.30
CA PRO A 64 25.32 6.81 -18.93
C PRO A 64 23.88 6.40 -19.30
N PRO A 65 23.61 5.73 -20.46
CA PRO A 65 22.27 5.26 -20.76
C PRO A 65 21.73 4.22 -19.78
N VAL A 66 22.61 3.36 -19.24
CA VAL A 66 22.24 2.32 -18.28
C VAL A 66 21.94 2.96 -16.93
N GLN A 67 22.81 3.87 -16.45
CA GLN A 67 22.58 4.62 -15.21
C GLN A 67 21.24 5.37 -15.24
N LYS A 68 20.92 6.01 -16.37
CA LYS A 68 19.65 6.73 -16.53
C LYS A 68 18.44 5.78 -16.53
N ALA A 69 18.57 4.59 -17.13
CA ALA A 69 17.52 3.58 -17.12
C ALA A 69 17.29 3.03 -15.70
N VAL A 70 18.37 2.73 -14.96
CA VAL A 70 18.30 2.30 -13.55
C VAL A 70 17.67 3.40 -12.69
N GLY A 71 18.07 4.66 -12.86
CA GLY A 71 17.45 5.79 -12.17
C GLY A 71 15.99 6.07 -12.55
N SER A 72 15.48 5.47 -13.64
CA SER A 72 14.05 5.51 -13.96
C SER A 72 13.28 4.45 -13.18
N ILE A 73 13.90 3.28 -12.91
CA ILE A 73 13.35 2.26 -12.01
C ILE A 73 13.18 2.83 -10.60
N ASP A 74 14.17 3.57 -10.09
CA ASP A 74 14.10 4.23 -8.77
C ASP A 74 12.88 5.13 -8.63
N LYS A 75 12.58 5.92 -9.66
CA LYS A 75 11.44 6.83 -9.65
C LYS A 75 10.12 6.09 -9.60
N GLU A 76 10.00 4.98 -10.32
CA GLU A 76 8.78 4.17 -10.30
C GLU A 76 8.63 3.38 -8.99
N LEU A 77 9.73 2.95 -8.37
CA LEU A 77 9.70 2.35 -7.01
C LEU A 77 9.28 3.36 -5.96
N SER A 78 9.82 4.58 -5.98
CA SER A 78 9.36 5.67 -5.09
C SER A 78 7.87 6.00 -5.31
N ARG A 79 7.43 6.02 -6.57
CA ARG A 79 6.01 6.21 -6.91
C ARG A 79 5.13 5.04 -6.42
N ALA A 80 5.63 3.81 -6.47
CA ALA A 80 4.95 2.65 -5.91
C ALA A 80 4.80 2.79 -4.38
N LYS A 81 5.88 3.21 -3.71
CA LYS A 81 5.89 3.50 -2.27
C LYS A 81 4.86 4.55 -1.90
N ASP A 82 4.87 5.69 -2.57
CA ASP A 82 3.91 6.78 -2.34
C ASP A 82 2.46 6.34 -2.55
N LEU A 83 2.22 5.43 -3.49
CA LEU A 83 0.89 4.87 -3.78
C LEU A 83 0.41 3.94 -2.67
N ILE A 84 1.33 3.11 -2.15
CA ILE A 84 1.10 2.19 -1.04
C ILE A 84 0.89 2.95 0.29
N GLU A 85 1.81 3.85 0.65
CA GLU A 85 1.79 4.63 1.90
C GLU A 85 0.73 5.73 1.90
N GLY A 86 0.55 6.40 0.75
CA GLY A 86 -0.47 7.44 0.57
C GLY A 86 -1.90 6.91 0.70
N GLY A 87 -2.07 5.58 0.73
CA GLY A 87 -3.33 4.86 0.81
C GLY A 87 -4.27 5.31 -0.30
N ALA A 88 -4.13 4.69 -1.47
CA ALA A 88 -5.21 4.49 -2.45
C ALA A 88 -6.14 5.71 -2.69
N CYS A 89 -5.61 6.92 -2.83
CA CYS A 89 -6.39 8.14 -3.10
C CYS A 89 -6.87 8.26 -4.56
N SER A 90 -6.86 7.17 -5.33
CA SER A 90 -7.34 7.15 -6.70
C SER A 90 -8.60 6.31 -6.79
N ARG A 91 -9.52 6.68 -7.69
CA ARG A 91 -10.78 5.97 -8.00
C ARG A 91 -10.56 4.51 -8.45
N SER A 92 -9.31 4.06 -8.63
CA SER A 92 -8.94 2.68 -8.95
C SER A 92 -7.47 2.38 -8.58
N PRO A 93 -7.19 2.02 -7.32
CA PRO A 93 -5.85 1.67 -6.83
C PRO A 93 -5.22 0.51 -7.62
N ILE A 94 -6.04 -0.47 -8.01
CA ILE A 94 -5.65 -1.61 -8.86
C ILE A 94 -5.14 -1.15 -10.24
N LYS A 95 -5.81 -0.20 -10.88
CA LYS A 95 -5.33 0.32 -12.17
C LYS A 95 -4.04 1.12 -12.00
N GLN A 96 -3.86 1.80 -10.87
CA GLN A 96 -2.63 2.53 -10.63
C GLN A 96 -1.46 1.59 -10.34
N ILE A 97 -1.67 0.51 -9.58
CA ILE A 97 -0.62 -0.50 -9.36
C ILE A 97 -0.29 -1.23 -10.67
N GLU A 98 -1.28 -1.50 -11.53
CA GLU A 98 -1.05 -2.01 -12.89
C GLU A 98 -0.17 -1.05 -13.70
N VAL A 99 -0.52 0.25 -13.73
CA VAL A 99 0.25 1.27 -14.44
C VAL A 99 1.68 1.33 -13.93
N VAL A 100 1.89 1.37 -12.61
CA VAL A 100 3.23 1.41 -12.00
C VAL A 100 4.02 0.14 -12.34
N THR A 101 3.38 -1.04 -12.32
CA THR A 101 4.00 -2.30 -12.70
C THR A 101 4.44 -2.30 -14.16
N GLN A 102 3.64 -1.73 -15.06
CA GLN A 102 3.98 -1.59 -16.47
C GLN A 102 5.07 -0.52 -16.70
N GLU A 103 5.10 0.58 -15.94
CA GLU A 103 6.18 1.58 -16.02
C GLU A 103 7.52 1.03 -15.51
N LEU A 104 7.50 0.20 -14.47
CA LEU A 104 8.63 -0.61 -14.06
C LEU A 104 9.09 -1.54 -15.19
N GLY A 105 8.14 -2.19 -15.87
CA GLY A 105 8.38 -2.95 -17.10
C GLY A 105 9.08 -2.11 -18.18
N ARG A 106 8.54 -0.94 -18.54
CA ARG A 106 9.13 -0.04 -19.54
C ARG A 106 10.56 0.36 -19.18
N SER A 107 10.80 0.71 -17.91
CA SER A 107 12.13 1.06 -17.40
C SER A 107 13.11 -0.11 -17.52
N LEU A 108 12.66 -1.33 -17.25
CA LEU A 108 13.47 -2.55 -17.44
C LEU A 108 13.75 -2.82 -18.94
N GLY A 109 12.82 -2.49 -19.82
CA GLY A 109 13.04 -2.52 -21.27
C GLY A 109 14.12 -1.54 -21.73
N LEU A 110 14.20 -0.36 -21.10
CA LEU A 110 15.29 0.60 -21.34
C LEU A 110 16.63 0.05 -20.87
N VAL A 111 16.67 -0.62 -19.71
CA VAL A 111 17.88 -1.32 -19.24
C VAL A 111 18.30 -2.38 -20.25
N LEU A 112 17.38 -3.23 -20.72
CA LEU A 112 17.69 -4.24 -21.75
C LEU A 112 18.29 -3.63 -23.01
N PHE A 113 17.71 -2.53 -23.50
CA PHE A 113 18.17 -1.83 -24.69
C PHE A 113 19.55 -1.20 -24.50
N ALA A 114 19.80 -0.59 -23.33
CA ALA A 114 21.09 0.01 -22.99
C ALA A 114 22.20 -1.04 -22.70
N SER A 115 21.81 -2.28 -22.41
CA SER A 115 22.68 -3.39 -22.00
C SER A 115 23.09 -4.32 -23.15
N ILE A 116 23.28 -3.80 -24.37
CA ILE A 116 23.48 -4.62 -25.58
C ILE A 116 24.65 -5.62 -25.46
N ASP A 117 25.71 -5.24 -24.74
CA ASP A 117 26.95 -6.01 -24.54
C ASP A 117 26.94 -6.85 -23.24
N ALA A 118 25.83 -6.90 -22.51
CA ALA A 118 25.69 -7.72 -21.32
C ALA A 118 25.69 -9.22 -21.67
N SER A 119 25.90 -10.08 -20.66
CA SER A 119 25.81 -11.53 -20.84
C SER A 119 24.42 -11.92 -21.35
N THR A 120 24.35 -13.00 -22.13
CA THR A 120 23.09 -13.51 -22.68
C THR A 120 22.11 -13.91 -21.58
N GLU A 121 22.61 -14.42 -20.45
CA GLU A 121 21.82 -14.78 -19.28
C GLU A 121 21.16 -13.56 -18.63
N VAL A 122 21.91 -12.49 -18.35
CA VAL A 122 21.36 -11.25 -17.78
C VAL A 122 20.32 -10.64 -18.72
N LYS A 123 20.60 -10.61 -20.03
CA LYS A 123 19.62 -10.12 -21.03
C LYS A 123 18.35 -10.96 -21.06
N GLN A 124 18.46 -12.28 -20.91
CA GLN A 124 17.31 -13.18 -20.93
C GLN A 124 16.44 -13.02 -19.66
N ASN A 125 17.07 -12.83 -18.50
CA ASN A 125 16.38 -12.56 -17.25
C ASN A 125 15.62 -11.21 -17.29
N ILE A 126 16.31 -10.15 -17.74
CA ILE A 126 15.72 -8.81 -17.92
C ILE A 126 14.56 -8.88 -18.93
N ALA A 127 14.75 -9.54 -20.08
CA ALA A 127 13.70 -9.67 -21.10
C ALA A 127 12.51 -10.52 -20.63
N GLY A 128 12.76 -11.53 -19.80
CA GLY A 128 11.75 -12.36 -19.16
C GLY A 128 10.83 -11.54 -18.27
N LEU A 129 11.43 -10.84 -17.29
CA LEU A 129 10.68 -10.02 -16.34
C LEU A 129 10.01 -8.82 -17.04
N HIS A 130 10.68 -8.16 -17.99
CA HIS A 130 10.08 -7.08 -18.79
C HIS A 130 8.76 -7.54 -19.43
N ARG A 131 8.74 -8.73 -20.04
CA ARG A 131 7.52 -9.26 -20.66
C ARG A 131 6.46 -9.57 -19.62
N GLU A 132 6.82 -10.12 -18.48
CA GLU A 132 5.87 -10.44 -17.41
C GLU A 132 5.18 -9.15 -16.91
N LEU A 133 5.95 -8.12 -16.59
CA LEU A 133 5.45 -6.83 -16.12
C LEU A 133 4.60 -6.10 -17.16
N MET A 134 5.00 -6.15 -18.44
CA MET A 134 4.25 -5.49 -19.52
C MET A 134 2.90 -6.16 -19.83
N ASN A 135 2.70 -7.42 -19.40
CA ASN A 135 1.47 -8.17 -19.64
C ASN A 135 0.61 -8.34 -18.39
N VAL A 136 1.03 -7.79 -17.24
CA VAL A 136 0.24 -7.86 -16.02
C VAL A 136 -1.08 -7.14 -16.21
N LYS A 137 -2.15 -7.77 -15.69
CA LYS A 137 -3.48 -7.20 -15.56
C LYS A 137 -4.02 -7.70 -14.23
N PHE A 138 -4.28 -6.77 -13.33
CA PHE A 138 -4.81 -7.12 -12.02
C PHE A 138 -6.34 -7.06 -12.09
N ASP A 139 -7.01 -8.21 -11.98
CA ASP A 139 -8.47 -8.31 -12.07
C ASP A 139 -9.17 -7.93 -10.76
N THR A 140 -10.32 -7.25 -10.85
CA THR A 140 -11.13 -6.76 -9.71
C THR A 140 -12.37 -7.64 -9.50
N SER A 141 -12.23 -8.96 -9.31
CA SER A 141 -13.39 -9.84 -9.12
C SER A 141 -13.69 -10.10 -7.64
N CYS A 142 -14.78 -9.52 -7.13
CA CYS A 142 -15.44 -9.91 -5.88
C CYS A 142 -16.24 -11.23 -6.05
N THR A 143 -15.86 -12.27 -5.29
CA THR A 143 -16.60 -13.38 -4.56
C THR A 143 -17.86 -14.05 -5.19
N PRO A 144 -18.38 -15.26 -4.78
CA PRO A 144 -18.09 -16.15 -3.61
C PRO A 144 -18.03 -17.71 -3.84
N SER A 145 -17.37 -18.43 -2.91
CA SER A 145 -17.59 -19.82 -2.36
C SER A 145 -17.66 -21.07 -3.29
N PRO A 146 -17.81 -22.31 -2.76
CA PRO A 146 -16.95 -23.10 -1.84
C PRO A 146 -16.63 -24.53 -2.40
N THR A 147 -15.51 -25.18 -2.02
CA THR A 147 -15.48 -26.67 -1.98
C THR A 147 -14.29 -27.24 -1.19
N LEU A 148 -14.61 -27.79 -0.01
CA LEU A 148 -14.18 -29.07 0.59
C LEU A 148 -12.74 -29.59 0.34
N SER A 149 -11.98 -29.79 1.43
CA SER A 149 -11.71 -31.13 2.00
C SER A 149 -10.96 -31.02 3.35
N PRO A 150 -11.30 -31.85 4.36
CA PRO A 150 -10.62 -31.87 5.66
C PRO A 150 -9.48 -32.91 5.66
N SER A 151 -8.37 -32.63 6.35
CA SER A 151 -7.41 -33.67 6.76
C SER A 151 -6.64 -33.27 8.02
N PRO A 152 -6.25 -34.23 8.87
CA PRO A 152 -6.11 -34.05 10.30
C PRO A 152 -4.68 -33.77 10.75
N CYS A 153 -4.58 -33.08 11.88
CA CYS A 153 -3.35 -32.85 12.64
C CYS A 153 -2.64 -34.15 13.01
N GLU A 154 -1.33 -34.23 12.79
CA GLU A 154 -0.42 -35.02 13.63
C GLU A 154 0.83 -34.22 13.98
N ASN A 155 1.12 -34.21 15.28
CA ASN A 155 2.24 -33.58 15.94
C ASN A 155 3.56 -34.31 15.67
N HIS A 156 4.66 -33.58 15.52
CA HIS A 156 5.96 -33.94 16.10
C HIS A 156 6.81 -32.67 16.28
N GLY A 157 7.04 -32.26 17.54
CA GLY A 157 8.03 -31.23 17.91
C GLY A 157 9.43 -31.82 18.06
N PRO A 158 10.30 -31.28 18.94
CA PRO A 158 10.63 -29.87 19.19
C PRO A 158 12.15 -29.62 19.01
N GLY A 159 12.58 -28.38 18.77
CA GLY A 159 14.01 -28.06 18.68
C GLY A 159 14.27 -26.56 18.91
N PRO A 160 14.87 -26.16 20.05
CA PRO A 160 14.94 -24.78 20.48
C PRO A 160 16.24 -24.11 20.06
N SER A 161 16.17 -22.80 19.76
CA SER A 161 17.29 -21.88 19.99
C SER A 161 16.74 -20.51 20.38
N LYS A 162 16.94 -20.24 21.68
CA LYS A 162 17.09 -18.95 22.35
C LYS A 162 17.92 -17.98 21.49
N GLU A 163 17.86 -16.67 21.56
CA GLU A 163 17.26 -15.65 22.42
C GLU A 163 17.84 -14.35 21.83
N SER A 164 17.09 -13.26 21.82
CA SER A 164 17.59 -11.95 22.27
C SER A 164 16.55 -10.91 21.92
N GLY A 165 16.14 -10.15 22.94
CA GLY A 165 14.99 -9.28 22.91
C GLY A 165 15.18 -8.07 22.01
N PHE A 166 14.11 -7.76 21.29
CA PHE A 166 13.43 -6.48 21.43
C PHE A 166 11.97 -6.73 21.05
N VAL A 167 11.14 -7.03 22.06
CA VAL A 167 9.68 -7.02 21.86
C VAL A 167 9.31 -5.55 21.77
N SER A 168 9.18 -5.05 20.55
CA SER A 168 8.48 -3.79 20.33
C SER A 168 7.01 -4.08 20.62
N GLU A 169 6.42 -3.35 21.56
CA GLU A 169 5.01 -3.44 21.98
C GLU A 169 3.99 -3.30 20.82
N GLN A 170 4.50 -3.05 19.61
CA GLN A 170 3.77 -2.89 18.36
C GLN A 170 3.37 -4.22 17.69
N ASP A 171 4.10 -5.31 17.95
CA ASP A 171 3.88 -6.63 17.32
C ASP A 171 2.85 -7.50 18.07
N SER A 172 2.48 -7.08 19.29
CA SER A 172 1.39 -7.70 20.07
C SER A 172 0.02 -7.14 19.67
N PHE A 173 -0.03 -5.90 19.18
CA PHE A 173 -1.28 -5.19 18.87
C PHE A 173 -1.89 -5.69 17.55
N THR A 174 -1.08 -6.07 16.57
CA THR A 174 -1.54 -6.48 15.23
C THR A 174 -2.29 -7.81 15.24
N ASN A 175 -1.83 -8.79 16.03
CA ASN A 175 -2.50 -10.09 16.15
C ASN A 175 -3.83 -10.01 16.95
N GLU A 176 -3.94 -9.11 17.93
CA GLU A 176 -5.20 -8.88 18.66
C GLU A 176 -6.27 -8.16 17.79
N ILE A 177 -5.84 -7.26 16.89
CA ILE A 177 -6.76 -6.52 16.00
C ILE A 177 -7.38 -7.43 14.92
N GLU A 178 -6.65 -8.44 14.41
CA GLU A 178 -7.18 -9.39 13.42
C GLU A 178 -8.29 -10.28 14.00
N GLU A 179 -8.23 -10.67 15.28
CA GLU A 179 -9.29 -11.43 15.94
C GLU A 179 -10.53 -10.56 16.28
N GLU A 180 -10.34 -9.27 16.60
CA GLU A 180 -11.46 -8.33 16.87
C GLU A 180 -12.22 -7.87 15.62
N LYS A 181 -11.64 -7.98 14.41
CA LYS A 181 -12.32 -7.70 13.12
C LYS A 181 -13.62 -8.50 12.98
N ASN A 182 -13.61 -9.74 13.45
CA ASN A 182 -14.62 -10.74 13.14
C ASN A 182 -15.83 -10.73 14.08
N SER A 183 -15.91 -9.77 15.03
CA SER A 183 -16.99 -9.70 16.01
C SER A 183 -17.84 -8.43 16.00
N LEU A 184 -17.43 -7.37 15.29
CA LEU A 184 -18.16 -6.09 15.31
C LEU A 184 -19.36 -6.12 14.35
N SER A 185 -20.55 -5.94 14.91
CA SER A 185 -21.76 -5.67 14.12
C SER A 185 -21.77 -4.24 13.61
N ILE A 186 -22.66 -3.92 12.66
CA ILE A 186 -22.80 -2.55 12.16
C ILE A 186 -23.17 -1.59 13.31
N ASP A 187 -24.03 -2.03 14.23
CA ASP A 187 -24.42 -1.25 15.42
C ASP A 187 -23.19 -0.95 16.31
N ASP A 188 -22.28 -1.92 16.47
CA ASP A 188 -21.04 -1.73 17.23
C ASP A 188 -20.12 -0.73 16.52
N VAL A 189 -20.00 -0.82 15.19
CA VAL A 189 -19.23 0.13 14.38
C VAL A 189 -19.77 1.54 14.56
N VAL A 190 -21.08 1.76 14.44
CA VAL A 190 -21.71 3.07 14.64
C VAL A 190 -21.49 3.58 16.07
N SER A 191 -21.68 2.72 17.06
CA SER A 191 -21.46 3.05 18.47
C SER A 191 -20.02 3.48 18.74
N HIS A 192 -19.03 2.75 18.22
CA HIS A 192 -17.62 3.06 18.36
C HIS A 192 -17.22 4.33 17.59
N LEU A 193 -17.81 4.57 16.41
CA LEU A 193 -17.63 5.84 15.68
C LEU A 193 -18.10 7.04 16.53
N LYS A 194 -19.24 6.89 17.21
CA LYS A 194 -19.87 7.98 17.95
C LYS A 194 -19.26 8.20 19.34
N TYR A 195 -19.00 7.14 20.07
CA TYR A 195 -18.64 7.19 21.50
C TYR A 195 -17.35 6.43 21.86
N GLY A 196 -16.80 5.65 20.93
CA GLY A 196 -15.64 4.82 21.21
C GLY A 196 -14.40 5.64 21.58
N ASN A 197 -13.55 5.06 22.42
CA ASN A 197 -12.22 5.59 22.72
C ASN A 197 -11.32 5.60 21.46
N ASP A 198 -10.08 6.07 21.57
CA ASP A 198 -9.21 6.22 20.39
C ASP A 198 -8.98 4.91 19.61
N GLU A 199 -8.87 3.77 20.29
CA GLU A 199 -8.64 2.47 19.67
C GLU A 199 -9.93 1.90 19.09
N GLU A 200 -11.02 1.90 19.84
CA GLU A 200 -12.36 1.50 19.36
C GLU A 200 -12.76 2.32 18.13
N PHE A 201 -12.51 3.62 18.16
CA PHE A 201 -12.78 4.53 17.06
C PHE A 201 -11.90 4.23 15.85
N ARG A 202 -10.60 3.94 16.06
CA ARG A 202 -9.68 3.55 14.98
C ARG A 202 -10.13 2.24 14.31
N LEU A 203 -10.50 1.24 15.11
CA LEU A 203 -11.02 -0.03 14.62
C LEU A 203 -12.32 0.17 13.83
N ALA A 204 -13.25 0.96 14.37
CA ALA A 204 -14.51 1.26 13.70
C ALA A 204 -14.34 2.02 12.38
N LEU A 205 -13.39 2.96 12.30
CA LEU A 205 -13.04 3.63 11.05
C LEU A 205 -12.49 2.65 10.01
N TRP A 206 -11.68 1.69 10.44
CA TRP A 206 -11.13 0.67 9.55
C TRP A 206 -12.22 -0.27 9.03
N VAL A 207 -13.09 -0.79 9.91
CA VAL A 207 -14.24 -1.63 9.51
C VAL A 207 -15.20 -0.85 8.60
N LEU A 208 -15.53 0.40 8.93
CA LEU A 208 -16.37 1.26 8.08
C LEU A 208 -15.75 1.44 6.69
N SER A 209 -14.44 1.62 6.61
CA SER A 209 -13.73 1.76 5.33
C SER A 209 -13.81 0.48 4.48
N ASP A 210 -13.76 -0.70 5.10
CA ASP A 210 -13.96 -1.98 4.41
C ASP A 210 -15.42 -2.10 3.91
N LEU A 211 -16.41 -1.77 4.76
CA LEU A 211 -17.82 -1.88 4.43
C LEU A 211 -18.28 -0.95 3.29
N ILE A 212 -17.79 0.29 3.25
CA ILE A 212 -18.08 1.25 2.17
C ILE A 212 -17.49 0.73 0.85
N ARG A 213 -16.28 0.19 0.90
CA ARG A 213 -15.54 -0.29 -0.27
C ARG A 213 -16.17 -1.54 -0.86
N ASP A 214 -16.64 -2.44 -0.01
CA ASP A 214 -17.31 -3.67 -0.42
C ASP A 214 -18.77 -3.41 -0.83
N HIS A 215 -19.22 -2.15 -0.83
CA HIS A 215 -20.59 -1.71 -1.10
C HIS A 215 -21.65 -2.44 -0.23
N VAL A 216 -21.26 -2.84 0.98
CA VAL A 216 -22.12 -3.52 1.95
C VAL A 216 -23.04 -2.50 2.64
N ILE A 217 -22.54 -1.28 2.86
CA ILE A 217 -23.32 -0.17 3.39
C ILE A 217 -24.00 0.54 2.22
N ASP A 218 -25.33 0.62 2.28
CA ASP A 218 -26.11 1.40 1.33
C ASP A 218 -26.30 2.84 1.82
N LYS A 219 -26.87 3.65 0.94
CA LYS A 219 -27.14 5.07 1.21
C LYS A 219 -28.10 5.25 2.39
N GLU A 220 -29.08 4.37 2.53
CA GLU A 220 -30.09 4.43 3.61
C GLU A 220 -29.40 4.31 4.97
N LEU A 221 -28.46 3.37 5.11
CA LEU A 221 -27.70 3.20 6.35
C LEU A 221 -26.78 4.39 6.67
N ILE A 222 -26.11 4.96 5.65
CA ILE A 222 -25.27 6.16 5.84
C ILE A 222 -26.09 7.33 6.40
N ASP A 223 -27.33 7.43 5.95
CA ASP A 223 -28.24 8.51 6.29
C ASP A 223 -28.94 8.29 7.63
N ASP A 224 -29.42 7.07 7.89
CA ASP A 224 -30.11 6.69 9.12
C ASP A 224 -29.19 6.73 10.35
N GLU A 225 -27.92 6.37 10.18
CA GLU A 225 -26.93 6.32 11.25
C GLU A 225 -26.10 7.61 11.40
N ASP A 226 -26.44 8.67 10.66
CA ASP A 226 -25.75 9.97 10.71
C ASP A 226 -24.22 9.87 10.54
N ILE A 227 -23.75 8.94 9.68
CA ILE A 227 -22.31 8.63 9.55
C ILE A 227 -21.50 9.89 9.19
N ILE A 228 -21.97 10.69 8.23
CA ILE A 228 -21.27 11.92 7.80
C ILE A 228 -21.15 12.94 8.96
N PRO A 229 -22.24 13.32 9.66
CA PRO A 229 -22.14 14.15 10.87
C PRO A 229 -21.20 13.59 11.95
N ILE A 230 -21.25 12.28 12.23
CA ILE A 230 -20.39 11.64 13.25
C ILE A 230 -18.90 11.81 12.89
N LEU A 231 -18.55 11.55 11.63
CA LEU A 231 -17.20 11.70 11.11
C LEU A 231 -16.70 13.14 11.26
N PHE A 232 -17.49 14.15 10.90
CA PHE A 232 -17.11 15.55 11.08
C PHE A 232 -16.92 15.94 12.55
N ASN A 233 -17.77 15.43 13.44
CA ASN A 233 -17.66 15.69 14.88
C ASN A 233 -16.34 15.15 15.47
N ARG A 234 -15.91 13.96 15.01
CA ARG A 234 -14.67 13.33 15.47
C ARG A 234 -13.42 13.87 14.76
N LEU A 235 -13.57 14.44 13.57
CA LEU A 235 -12.45 14.89 12.72
C LEU A 235 -11.52 15.90 13.41
N GLY A 236 -12.08 16.82 14.21
CA GLY A 236 -11.32 17.89 14.86
C GLY A 236 -10.49 17.45 16.07
N SER A 237 -10.91 16.37 16.74
CA SER A 237 -10.31 15.83 17.98
C SER A 237 -9.47 14.57 17.75
N SER A 238 -9.54 13.98 16.56
CA SER A 238 -8.84 12.74 16.21
C SER A 238 -7.32 12.90 16.07
N LYS A 239 -6.59 11.82 16.39
CA LYS A 239 -5.15 11.65 16.09
C LYS A 239 -4.88 11.74 14.58
N PRO A 240 -3.65 12.09 14.15
CA PRO A 240 -3.34 12.29 12.72
C PRO A 240 -3.78 11.15 11.81
N HIS A 241 -3.48 9.90 12.17
CA HIS A 241 -3.88 8.73 11.38
C HIS A 241 -5.40 8.59 11.24
N SER A 242 -6.15 8.60 12.34
CA SER A 242 -7.61 8.52 12.30
C SER A 242 -8.23 9.70 11.55
N ARG A 243 -7.65 10.90 11.68
CA ARG A 243 -8.07 12.10 10.95
C ARG A 243 -7.91 11.93 9.44
N LEU A 244 -6.78 11.40 8.99
CA LEU A 244 -6.54 11.09 7.58
C LEU A 244 -7.57 10.07 7.05
N THR A 245 -7.83 9.01 7.82
CA THR A 245 -8.84 8.00 7.48
C THR A 245 -10.24 8.60 7.37
N ILE A 246 -10.65 9.46 8.29
CA ILE A 246 -11.94 10.19 8.22
C ILE A 246 -12.02 11.02 6.93
N ILE A 247 -10.99 11.79 6.60
CA ILE A 247 -10.97 12.64 5.39
C ILE A 247 -11.12 11.78 4.13
N LYS A 248 -10.46 10.61 4.09
CA LYS A 248 -10.57 9.66 2.99
C LYS A 248 -11.99 9.12 2.86
N ILE A 249 -12.61 8.69 3.95
CA ILE A 249 -14.00 8.19 3.96
C ILE A 249 -14.96 9.27 3.49
N LEU A 250 -14.89 10.48 4.05
CA LEU A 250 -15.74 11.61 3.64
C LEU A 250 -15.58 11.94 2.15
N ARG A 251 -14.36 11.87 1.62
CA ARG A 251 -14.09 12.07 0.19
C ARG A 251 -14.76 11.00 -0.67
N ILE A 252 -14.70 9.72 -0.27
CA ILE A 252 -15.35 8.61 -0.99
C ILE A 252 -16.86 8.84 -1.01
N LEU A 253 -17.46 9.08 0.16
CA LEU A 253 -18.90 9.31 0.29
C LEU A 253 -19.40 10.48 -0.56
N ALA A 254 -18.62 11.57 -0.64
CA ALA A 254 -18.94 12.73 -1.49
C ALA A 254 -18.76 12.48 -2.99
N LEU A 255 -17.93 11.52 -3.39
CA LEU A 255 -17.73 11.14 -4.80
C LEU A 255 -18.81 10.18 -5.30
N GLU A 256 -19.37 9.37 -4.42
CA GLU A 256 -20.40 8.39 -4.76
C GLU A 256 -21.78 9.02 -4.94
N ASN A 257 -22.10 10.07 -4.18
CA ASN A 257 -23.44 10.65 -4.15
C ASN A 257 -23.43 12.18 -3.94
N ASP A 258 -24.11 12.92 -4.81
CA ASP A 258 -24.24 14.38 -4.72
C ASP A 258 -25.01 14.83 -3.47
N GLU A 259 -25.91 14.01 -2.93
CA GLU A 259 -26.62 14.32 -1.68
C GLU A 259 -25.69 14.24 -0.46
N ASN A 260 -24.79 13.25 -0.43
CA ASN A 260 -23.74 13.18 0.60
C ASN A 260 -22.89 14.43 0.54
N LYS A 261 -22.53 14.88 -0.66
CA LYS A 261 -21.77 16.11 -0.86
C LYS A 261 -22.52 17.34 -0.34
N GLU A 262 -23.82 17.45 -0.56
CA GLU A 262 -24.65 18.54 -0.03
C GLU A 262 -24.61 18.60 1.51
N LYS A 263 -24.69 17.44 2.18
CA LYS A 263 -24.57 17.34 3.66
C LYS A 263 -23.23 17.85 4.20
N MET A 264 -22.18 17.91 3.37
CA MET A 264 -20.86 18.40 3.76
C MET A 264 -20.62 19.88 3.44
N THR A 265 -21.54 20.55 2.75
CA THR A 265 -21.39 21.96 2.35
C THR A 265 -21.57 22.96 3.48
N ASP A 266 -22.03 22.50 4.65
CA ASP A 266 -22.19 23.33 5.82
C ASP A 266 -20.86 24.02 6.23
N ALA A 267 -20.97 25.29 6.60
CA ALA A 267 -19.81 26.12 6.90
C ALA A 267 -18.98 25.59 8.08
N VAL A 268 -19.61 24.91 9.05
CA VAL A 268 -18.92 24.27 10.18
C VAL A 268 -18.12 23.08 9.68
N CYS A 269 -18.73 22.20 8.87
CA CYS A 269 -18.08 21.04 8.29
C CYS A 269 -16.84 21.45 7.47
N LEU A 270 -17.00 22.43 6.57
CA LEU A 270 -15.88 22.95 5.76
C LEU A 270 -14.79 23.58 6.63
N SER A 271 -15.15 24.31 7.68
CA SER A 271 -14.16 24.89 8.60
C SER A 271 -13.34 23.82 9.32
N VAL A 272 -14.00 22.76 9.80
CA VAL A 272 -13.32 21.63 10.47
C VAL A 272 -12.41 20.92 9.48
N LEU A 273 -12.87 20.65 8.25
CA LEU A 273 -12.06 20.01 7.21
C LEU A 273 -10.81 20.81 6.87
N VAL A 274 -10.95 22.12 6.63
CA VAL A 274 -9.82 23.00 6.29
C VAL A 274 -8.80 23.04 7.43
N LYS A 275 -9.25 23.15 8.68
CA LYS A 275 -8.36 23.14 9.85
C LYS A 275 -7.64 21.81 10.01
N SER A 276 -8.33 20.70 9.74
CA SER A 276 -7.76 19.35 9.82
C SER A 276 -6.69 19.11 8.75
N LEU A 277 -6.92 19.56 7.51
CA LEU A 277 -5.94 19.49 6.43
C LEU A 277 -4.70 20.36 6.70
N ALA A 278 -4.91 21.58 7.24
CA ALA A 278 -3.80 22.49 7.54
C ALA A 278 -2.88 21.98 8.66
N ARG A 279 -3.37 21.08 9.54
CA ARG A 279 -2.59 20.46 10.63
C ARG A 279 -1.65 19.35 10.16
N GLU A 280 -1.84 18.83 8.96
CA GLU A 280 -1.05 17.72 8.41
C GLU A 280 0.16 18.21 7.62
N ALA A 281 0.23 19.52 7.32
CA ALA A 281 1.32 20.17 6.61
C ALA A 281 2.46 20.68 7.54
N ARG A 282 2.58 20.14 8.75
CA ARG A 282 3.62 20.48 9.74
C ARG A 282 4.29 19.23 10.26
#